data_AF-S7TK59-F1
#
_entry.id   AF-S7TK59-F1
#
_cell.length_a   1.000
_cell.length_b   1.000
_cell.length_c   1.000
_cell.angle_alpha   90.00
_cell.angle_beta   90.00
_cell.angle_gamma   90.00
#
_symmetry.space_group_name_H-M   'P 1'
#
loop_
_entity.id
_entity.type
_entity.pdbx_description
1 polymer ?
#
loop_
_entity_poly.entity_id
_entity_poly.type
_entity_poly.pdbx_seq_one_letter_code
_entity_poly.pdbx_strand_id
1 'polypeptide(L)' 'MSSFTEADLPVSIDHEEWVTLSGGTTVRFETNGEAKDIYLHGEFTPVIQLFPDCEYCFEDNGKTYRLRAMFEDRLVVERA' A
#
# COMPACT_ATOMS: atom_id res chain seq x y z
N MET A 1 13.48 -5.35 8.11
CA MET A 1 12.54 -5.24 6.98
C MET A 1 11.73 -6.51 6.93
N SER A 2 10.42 -6.39 7.11
CA SER A 2 9.46 -7.49 7.02
C SER A 2 8.76 -7.39 5.67
N SER A 3 8.35 -8.54 5.13
CA SER A 3 7.47 -8.59 3.96
C SER A 3 6.23 -9.38 4.32
N PHE A 4 5.08 -8.90 3.85
CA PHE A 4 3.78 -9.50 4.08
C PHE A 4 3.20 -10.04 2.77
N THR A 5 2.16 -10.85 2.90
CA THR A 5 1.42 -11.45 1.79
C THR A 5 -0.06 -11.11 1.90
N GLU A 6 -0.84 -11.40 0.87
CA GLU A 6 -2.29 -11.23 0.91
C GLU A 6 -2.97 -11.98 2.09
N ALA A 7 -2.36 -13.05 2.60
CA ALA A 7 -2.89 -13.81 3.73
C ALA A 7 -2.85 -13.02 5.06
N ASP A 8 -2.01 -11.98 5.13
CA ASP A 8 -1.82 -11.15 6.31
C ASP A 8 -2.81 -9.96 6.37
N LEU A 9 -3.61 -9.77 5.32
CA LEU A 9 -4.56 -8.65 5.25
C LEU A 9 -5.72 -8.84 6.27
N PRO A 10 -6.18 -7.75 6.95
CA PRO A 10 -5.66 -6.39 6.87
C PRO A 10 -4.33 -6.22 7.62
N VAL A 11 -3.40 -5.49 7.02
CA VAL A 11 -2.08 -5.24 7.61
C VAL A 11 -1.71 -3.77 7.51
N SER A 12 -1.03 -3.27 8.55
CA SER A 12 -0.37 -1.97 8.53
C SER A 12 1.11 -2.20 8.24
N ILE A 13 1.62 -1.61 7.17
CA ILE A 13 3.04 -1.66 6.82
C ILE A 13 3.72 -0.36 7.21
N ASP A 14 4.94 -0.44 7.74
CA ASP A 14 5.83 0.71 7.98
C ASP A 14 6.64 1.04 6.69
N HIS A 15 7.37 2.16 6.69
CA HIS A 15 8.30 2.47 5.59
C HIS A 15 9.30 1.32 5.40
N GLU A 16 9.64 1.01 4.15
CA GLU A 16 10.52 -0.09 3.74
C GLU A 16 9.93 -1.49 3.88
N GLU A 17 8.69 -1.60 4.37
CA GLU A 17 7.92 -2.84 4.33
C GLU A 17 6.99 -2.85 3.11
N TRP A 18 6.55 -4.05 2.72
CA TRP A 18 5.66 -4.23 1.58
C TRP A 18 4.75 -5.43 1.74
N VAL A 19 3.65 -5.42 0.98
CA VAL A 19 2.71 -6.53 0.80
C VAL A 19 2.81 -7.03 -0.62
N THR A 20 2.90 -8.35 -0.82
CA THR A 20 2.68 -8.96 -2.13
C THR A 20 1.30 -9.62 -2.20
N LEU A 21 0.47 -9.16 -3.14
CA LEU A 21 -0.88 -9.65 -3.40
C LEU A 21 -0.86 -10.88 -4.32
N SER A 22 -1.95 -11.65 -4.35
CA SER A 22 -2.05 -12.89 -5.13
C SER A 22 -1.96 -12.70 -6.64
N GLY A 23 -2.23 -11.51 -7.17
CA GLY A 23 -1.97 -11.17 -8.58
C GLY A 23 -0.50 -10.89 -8.90
N GLY A 24 0.38 -10.91 -7.89
CA GLY A 24 1.80 -10.57 -8.01
C GLY A 24 2.10 -9.09 -7.79
N THR A 25 1.07 -8.28 -7.51
CA THR A 25 1.23 -6.86 -7.19
C THR A 25 1.92 -6.66 -5.85
N THR A 26 3.01 -5.91 -5.84
CA THR A 26 3.66 -5.46 -4.60
C THR A 26 3.19 -4.05 -4.26
N VAL A 27 2.65 -3.88 -3.05
CA VAL A 27 2.26 -2.59 -2.46
C VAL A 27 3.36 -2.16 -1.50
N ARG A 28 3.94 -0.98 -1.75
CA ARG A 28 4.85 -0.29 -0.84
C ARG A 28 4.57 1.21 -0.88
N PHE A 29 5.14 1.96 0.04
CA PHE A 29 5.09 3.41 0.00
C PHE A 29 6.43 4.02 0.40
N GLU A 30 6.61 5.28 0.00
CA GLU A 30 7.63 6.17 0.54
C GLU A 30 6.95 7.40 1.12
N THR A 31 7.61 8.04 2.08
CA THR A 31 7.04 9.21 2.77
C THR A 31 7.65 10.50 2.24
N ASN A 32 6.76 11.42 1.89
CA ASN A 32 7.09 12.72 1.33
C ASN A 32 6.36 13.81 2.14
N GLY A 33 7.03 14.28 3.20
CA GLY A 33 6.38 15.07 4.24
C GLY A 33 5.33 14.22 4.96
N GLU A 34 4.07 14.68 4.98
CA GLU A 34 2.95 13.93 5.58
C GLU A 34 2.28 12.97 4.57
N ALA A 35 2.56 13.14 3.28
CA ALA A 35 1.95 12.34 2.23
C ALA A 35 2.71 11.02 2.02
N LYS A 36 1.97 10.00 1.58
CA LYS A 36 2.49 8.69 1.22
C LYS A 36 2.43 8.52 -0.30
N ASP A 37 3.61 8.41 -0.90
CA ASP A 37 3.79 8.12 -2.32
C ASP A 37 3.69 6.60 -2.49
N ILE A 38 2.57 6.15 -3.06
CA ILE A 38 2.23 4.73 -3.16
C ILE A 38 2.81 4.16 -4.45
N TYR A 39 3.47 3.01 -4.35
CA TYR A 39 4.01 2.29 -5.49
C TYR A 39 3.34 0.91 -5.60
N LEU A 40 2.91 0.58 -6.81
CA LEU A 40 2.38 -0.74 -7.17
C LEU A 40 3.31 -1.40 -8.19
N HIS A 41 3.26 -2.74 -8.29
CA HIS A 41 3.97 -3.54 -9.31
C HIS A 41 5.48 -3.34 -9.45
N GLY A 42 6.15 -2.78 -8.43
CA GLY A 42 7.59 -2.49 -8.50
C GLY A 42 7.94 -1.30 -9.41
N GLU A 43 6.99 -0.41 -9.67
CA GLU A 43 7.22 0.82 -10.42
C GLU A 43 8.25 1.74 -9.73
N PHE A 44 8.98 2.51 -10.56
CA PHE A 44 9.93 3.52 -10.10
C PHE A 44 9.27 4.88 -9.83
N THR A 45 8.02 5.05 -10.22
CA THR A 45 7.22 6.26 -9.99
C THR A 45 6.01 5.89 -9.13
N PRO A 46 5.59 6.75 -8.20
CA PRO A 46 4.39 6.48 -7.43
C PRO A 46 3.16 6.55 -8.34
N VAL A 47 2.24 5.61 -8.15
CA VAL A 47 0.96 5.59 -8.88
C VAL A 47 0.01 6.66 -8.36
N ILE A 48 0.12 7.00 -7.07
CA ILE A 48 -0.67 8.02 -6.41
C ILE A 48 0.05 8.54 -5.17
N GLN A 49 -0.21 9.79 -4.82
CA GLN A 49 0.17 10.38 -3.55
C GLN A 49 -1.07 10.54 -2.67
N LEU A 50 -1.03 10.02 -1.43
CA LEU A 50 -2.12 10.10 -0.47
C LEU A 50 -1.74 10.91 0.75
N PHE A 51 -2.57 11.89 1.10
CA PHE A 51 -2.49 12.56 2.40
C PHE A 51 -3.09 11.67 3.50
N PRO A 52 -2.78 11.93 4.79
CA PRO A 52 -3.38 11.21 5.90
C PRO A 52 -4.91 11.14 5.79
N ASP A 53 -5.47 9.98 6.15
CA ASP A 53 -6.89 9.61 6.05
C ASP A 53 -7.47 9.53 4.63
N CYS A 54 -6.68 9.78 3.59
CA CYS A 54 -7.10 9.52 2.21
C CYS A 54 -6.99 8.03 1.88
N GLU A 55 -7.92 7.56 1.05
CA GLU A 55 -8.02 6.18 0.62
C GLU A 55 -7.83 6.08 -0.91
N TYR A 56 -7.25 4.97 -1.36
CA TYR A 56 -7.15 4.61 -2.76
C TYR A 56 -7.56 3.15 -2.94
N CYS A 57 -8.48 2.91 -3.88
CA CYS A 57 -8.90 1.56 -4.24
C CYS A 57 -8.38 1.19 -5.62
N PHE A 58 -7.94 -0.05 -5.77
CA PHE A 58 -7.50 -0.59 -7.05
C PHE A 58 -7.89 -2.06 -7.18
N GLU A 59 -7.92 -2.55 -8.42
CA GLU A 59 -8.18 -3.95 -8.72
C GLU A 59 -6.88 -4.68 -9.06
N ASP A 60 -6.71 -5.88 -8.50
CA ASP A 60 -5.63 -6.80 -8.84
C ASP A 60 -6.21 -8.22 -8.91
N ASN A 61 -6.02 -8.88 -10.07
CA ASN A 61 -6.48 -10.25 -10.30
C ASN A 61 -7.97 -10.50 -9.95
N GLY A 62 -8.85 -9.55 -10.31
CA GLY A 62 -10.30 -9.64 -10.09
C GLY A 62 -10.74 -9.42 -8.63
N LYS A 63 -9.85 -8.93 -7.76
CA LYS A 63 -10.15 -8.53 -6.38
C LYS A 63 -9.91 -7.04 -6.22
N THR A 64 -10.71 -6.41 -5.37
CA THR A 64 -10.55 -4.99 -5.03
C THR A 64 -9.83 -4.86 -3.70
N TYR A 65 -8.83 -3.98 -3.66
CA TYR A 65 -8.06 -3.65 -2.47
C TYR A 65 -8.21 -2.19 -2.14
N ARG A 66 -8.08 -1.88 -0.86
CA ARG A 66 -8.08 -0.52 -0.34
C ARG A 66 -6.78 -0.23 0.38
N LEU A 67 -6.22 0.93 0.07
CA LEU A 67 -5.05 1.50 0.72
C LEU A 67 -5.52 2.73 1.48
N ARG A 68 -5.09 2.87 2.74
CA ARG A 68 -5.35 4.08 3.53
C ARG A 68 -4.05 4.61 4.10
N ALA A 69 -3.72 5.85 3.75
CA ALA A 69 -2.59 6.55 4.33
C ALA A 69 -2.92 6.98 5.76
N MET A 70 -2.06 6.62 6.71
CA MET A 70 -2.21 7.04 8.10
C MET A 70 -1.43 8.34 8.34
N PHE A 71 -1.75 9.02 9.46
CA PHE A 71 -0.97 10.17 9.91
C PHE A 71 0.43 9.72 10.34
N GLU A 72 0.53 8.58 11.00
CA GLU A 72 1.80 7.91 11.23
C GLU A 72 2.51 7.54 9.93
N ASP A 73 3.77 7.14 10.02
CA ASP A 73 4.56 6.68 8.88
C ASP A 73 4.14 5.25 8.43
N ARG A 74 2.85 5.10 8.10
CA ARG A 74 2.16 3.83 7.90
C ARG A 74 1.15 3.88 6.76
N LEU A 75 1.00 2.74 6.13
CA LEU A 75 -0.06 2.45 5.15
C LEU A 75 -0.85 1.23 5.61
N VAL A 76 -2.17 1.34 5.67
CA VAL A 76 -3.05 0.19 5.85
C VAL A 76 -3.42 -0.39 4.50
N VAL A 77 -3.24 -1.70 4.34
CA VAL A 77 -3.63 -2.47 3.16
C VAL A 77 -4.70 -3.47 3.58
N GLU A 78 -5.83 -3.47 2.87
CA GLU A 78 -6.94 -4.39 3.14
C GLU A 78 -7.73 -4.74 1.88
N ARG A 79 -8.62 -5.72 1.98
CA ARG A 79 -9.61 -6.00 0.94
C ARG A 79 -10.79 -5.04 1.10
N ALA A 80 -11.27 -4.48 -0.02
CA ALA A 80 -12.45 -3.63 -0.05
C ALA A 80 -13.75 -4.43 0.12
#